data_AF-A0A3D1VRZ0-F1
#
_entry.id   AF-A0A3D1VRZ0-F1
#
_cell.length_a   1.000
_cell.length_b   1.000
_cell.length_c   1.000
_cell.angle_alpha   90.00
_cell.angle_beta   90.00
_cell.angle_gamma   90.00
#
_symmetry.space_group_name_H-M   'P 1'
#
loop_
_entity.id
_entity.type
_entity.pdbx_description
1 polymer ?
#
loop_
_entity_poly.entity_id
_entity_poly.type
_entity_poly.pdbx_seq_one_letter_code
_entity_poly.pdbx_strand_id
1 'polypeptide(L)'
;METFQTSNEYSPQGPWAFIKKSLIPICSREDAEFILSWVALTLAGAWSLKSRWLDLMTYSNGSSMLAQDWGTRLSGNDLVYFIKGSPTITNVESWVGSVFILLSSGILFLILRSGWRLQAHMLGQSARFSPWIKGLGDALIIGFLPTILLGWLLSWLTDSLRWIGSLPMMWAAFVWTILLPMALTSFWMMQWSICRVQRLLEPVTSYKDHLRFCFYMIWKNIGSWLSLAIMSTALRVALSYGALWMAWRWGAGTSAALGSVILIQVGVTILNAGILRCLLVNVVHFLSNQHFVLKTVEDLKRRVL
;
A
#
# COMPACT_ATOMS: atom_id res chain seq x y z
N MET A 1 -15.64 28.41 -38.36
CA MET A 1 -14.96 28.89 -37.15
C MET A 1 -15.26 27.86 -36.07
N GLU A 2 -14.46 26.79 -36.01
CA GLU A 2 -14.64 25.73 -35.03
C GLU A 2 -14.25 26.26 -33.67
N THR A 3 -15.18 26.25 -32.72
CA THR A 3 -14.90 26.53 -31.32
C THR A 3 -13.99 25.44 -30.79
N PHE A 4 -12.68 25.70 -30.77
CA PHE A 4 -11.74 24.98 -29.94
C PHE A 4 -12.26 25.02 -28.51
N GLN A 5 -12.73 23.88 -27.99
CA GLN A 5 -12.95 23.69 -26.56
C GLN A 5 -11.58 23.78 -25.87
N THR A 6 -11.12 24.99 -25.61
CA THR A 6 -10.07 25.27 -24.64
C THR A 6 -10.69 25.02 -23.26
N SER A 7 -10.13 24.22 -22.36
CA SER A 7 -8.90 24.60 -21.67
C SER A 7 -8.33 23.54 -20.71
N ASN A 8 -8.93 22.34 -20.57
CA ASN A 8 -8.51 21.38 -19.52
C ASN A 8 -8.01 20.01 -20.00
N GLU A 9 -8.31 19.57 -21.22
CA GLU A 9 -7.84 18.25 -21.70
C GLU A 9 -6.36 18.24 -22.13
N TYR A 10 -5.80 19.41 -22.46
CA TYR A 10 -4.42 19.54 -22.96
C TYR A 10 -3.44 20.12 -21.94
N SER A 11 -3.88 20.42 -20.71
CA SER A 11 -2.99 20.90 -19.66
C SER A 11 -2.43 19.71 -18.85
N PRO A 12 -1.15 19.75 -18.44
CA PRO A 12 -0.61 18.72 -17.55
C PRO A 12 -1.30 18.78 -16.20
N GLN A 13 -2.16 17.79 -15.92
CA GLN A 13 -2.91 17.68 -14.68
C GLN A 13 -2.13 16.91 -13.61
N GLY A 14 -2.34 17.29 -12.35
CA GLY A 14 -1.79 16.58 -11.20
C GLY A 14 -2.51 15.25 -10.92
N PRO A 15 -1.92 14.35 -10.11
CA PRO A 15 -2.48 13.04 -9.77
C PRO A 15 -3.90 13.06 -9.18
N TRP A 16 -4.28 14.14 -8.48
CA TRP A 16 -5.61 14.29 -7.89
C TRP A 16 -6.74 14.32 -8.92
N ALA A 17 -6.48 14.82 -10.13
CA ALA A 17 -7.49 14.95 -11.18
C ALA A 17 -8.06 13.59 -11.63
N PHE A 18 -7.29 12.51 -11.46
CA PHE A 18 -7.64 11.18 -11.97
C PHE A 18 -8.26 10.26 -10.91
N ILE A 19 -8.42 10.70 -9.66
CA ILE A 19 -8.99 9.87 -8.59
C ILE A 19 -10.41 9.43 -8.93
N LYS A 20 -11.27 10.37 -9.37
CA LYS A 20 -12.66 10.04 -9.73
C LYS A 20 -12.73 8.98 -10.82
N LYS A 21 -11.84 9.06 -11.82
CA LYS A 21 -11.71 8.07 -12.89
C LYS A 21 -11.23 6.72 -12.37
N SER A 22 -10.33 6.74 -11.39
CA SER A 22 -9.73 5.55 -10.78
C SER A 22 -10.66 4.79 -9.83
N LEU A 23 -11.67 5.49 -9.28
CA LEU A 23 -12.71 4.90 -8.45
C LEU A 23 -13.72 4.07 -9.24
N ILE A 24 -13.81 4.25 -10.56
CA ILE A 24 -14.74 3.50 -11.39
C ILE A 24 -14.29 2.02 -11.42
N PRO A 25 -15.13 1.09 -10.97
CA PRO A 25 -14.83 -0.34 -11.07
C PRO A 25 -14.86 -0.76 -12.53
N ILE A 26 -13.91 -1.62 -12.91
CA ILE A 26 -13.72 -2.04 -14.31
C ILE A 26 -14.27 -3.46 -14.50
N CYS A 27 -14.54 -4.15 -13.39
CA CYS A 27 -15.14 -5.49 -13.36
C CYS A 27 -14.46 -6.46 -14.33
N SER A 28 -13.13 -6.37 -14.44
CA SER A 28 -12.33 -7.27 -15.28
C SER A 28 -11.83 -8.47 -14.47
N ARG A 29 -11.39 -9.52 -15.18
CA ARG A 29 -10.77 -10.69 -14.57
C ARG A 29 -9.55 -10.32 -13.74
N GLU A 30 -8.71 -9.41 -14.24
CA GLU A 30 -7.52 -8.92 -13.54
C GLU A 30 -7.86 -8.17 -12.26
N ASP A 31 -8.98 -7.45 -12.25
CA ASP A 31 -9.50 -6.74 -11.07
C ASP A 31 -9.92 -7.75 -9.98
N ALA A 32 -10.64 -8.80 -10.37
CA ALA A 32 -11.03 -9.89 -9.48
C ALA A 32 -9.82 -10.66 -8.95
N GLU A 33 -8.84 -11.02 -9.80
CA GLU A 33 -7.61 -11.69 -9.40
C GLU A 33 -6.82 -10.85 -8.37
N PHE A 34 -6.77 -9.54 -8.53
CA PHE A 34 -6.12 -8.64 -7.58
C PHE A 34 -6.81 -8.65 -6.22
N ILE A 35 -8.14 -8.48 -6.18
CA ILE A 35 -8.91 -8.47 -4.93
C ILE A 35 -8.83 -9.84 -4.23
N LEU A 36 -8.98 -10.94 -4.98
CA LEU A 36 -8.90 -12.30 -4.43
C LEU A 36 -7.52 -12.61 -3.85
N SER A 37 -6.45 -12.09 -4.45
CA SER A 37 -5.08 -12.25 -3.91
C SER A 37 -4.93 -11.57 -2.54
N TRP A 38 -5.57 -10.42 -2.32
CA TRP A 38 -5.61 -9.75 -1.02
C TRP A 38 -6.45 -10.52 0.01
N VAL A 39 -7.61 -11.05 -0.40
CA VAL A 39 -8.45 -11.89 0.48
C VAL A 39 -7.69 -13.14 0.90
N ALA A 40 -6.97 -13.79 -0.02
CA ALA A 40 -6.13 -14.95 0.27
C ALA A 40 -5.04 -14.61 1.31
N LEU A 41 -4.40 -13.44 1.21
CA LEU A 41 -3.42 -12.98 2.20
C LEU A 41 -4.05 -12.82 3.58
N THR A 42 -5.21 -12.19 3.67
CA THR A 42 -5.91 -12.01 4.96
C THR A 42 -6.29 -13.35 5.57
N LEU A 43 -6.79 -14.30 4.76
CA LEU A 43 -7.15 -15.64 5.23
C LEU A 43 -5.92 -16.42 5.71
N ALA A 44 -4.80 -16.35 4.97
CA ALA A 44 -3.53 -16.96 5.37
C ALA A 44 -2.98 -16.34 6.67
N GLY A 45 -3.05 -15.01 6.79
CA GLY A 45 -2.69 -14.28 8.00
C GLY A 45 -3.55 -14.69 9.20
N ALA A 46 -4.87 -14.70 9.04
CA ALA A 46 -5.82 -15.11 10.08
C ALA A 46 -5.60 -16.57 10.51
N TRP A 47 -5.31 -17.48 9.57
CA TRP A 47 -4.97 -18.86 9.89
C TRP A 47 -3.71 -18.98 10.74
N SER A 48 -2.65 -18.26 10.38
CA SER A 48 -1.40 -18.25 11.15
C SER A 48 -1.56 -17.65 12.55
N LEU A 49 -2.42 -16.64 12.68
CA LEU A 49 -2.69 -15.99 13.95
C LEU A 49 -3.51 -16.91 14.84
N LYS A 50 -4.49 -17.64 14.28
CA LYS A 50 -5.26 -18.67 14.96
C LYS A 50 -4.36 -19.80 15.47
N SER A 51 -3.44 -20.32 14.66
CA SER A 51 -2.55 -21.40 15.10
C SER A 51 -1.65 -20.94 16.26
N ARG A 52 -1.03 -19.75 16.12
CA ARG A 52 -0.21 -19.17 17.20
C ARG A 52 -1.01 -18.84 18.45
N TRP A 53 -2.26 -18.42 18.30
CA TRP A 53 -3.16 -18.17 19.41
C TRP A 53 -3.53 -19.44 20.18
N LEU A 54 -3.82 -20.53 19.46
CA LEU A 54 -4.08 -21.84 20.07
C LEU A 54 -2.84 -22.36 20.81
N ASP A 55 -1.64 -22.19 20.24
CA ASP A 55 -0.39 -22.53 20.89
C ASP A 55 -0.17 -21.71 22.18
N LEU A 56 -0.47 -20.40 22.15
CA LEU A 56 -0.37 -19.49 23.30
C LEU A 56 -1.37 -19.85 24.41
N MET A 57 -2.61 -20.20 24.05
CA MET A 57 -3.64 -20.61 25.01
C MET A 57 -3.29 -21.94 25.68
N THR A 58 -2.66 -22.86 24.94
CA THR A 58 -2.17 -24.15 25.45
C THR A 58 -1.00 -23.95 26.42
N TYR A 59 -0.11 -23.00 26.15
CA TYR A 59 1.00 -22.63 27.04
C TYR A 59 0.53 -21.92 28.33
N SER A 60 -0.56 -21.15 28.25
CA SER A 60 -1.10 -20.36 29.38
C SER A 60 -2.02 -21.14 30.36
N ASN A 61 -2.05 -22.48 30.29
CA ASN A 61 -2.89 -23.34 31.14
C ASN A 61 -4.37 -22.91 31.19
N GLY A 62 -4.93 -22.47 30.06
CA GLY A 62 -6.34 -22.09 29.97
C GLY A 62 -6.73 -20.83 30.78
N SER A 63 -5.77 -20.15 31.41
CA SER A 63 -6.02 -18.86 32.03
C SER A 63 -6.06 -17.79 30.94
N SER A 64 -7.29 -17.36 30.61
CA SER A 64 -7.56 -16.26 29.71
C SER A 64 -6.92 -14.96 30.26
N MET A 65 -5.64 -14.74 30.00
CA MET A 65 -4.97 -13.45 30.22
C MET A 65 -5.36 -12.38 29.17
N LEU A 66 -6.42 -12.62 28.40
CA LEU A 66 -6.70 -11.90 27.16
C LEU A 66 -7.97 -11.04 27.15
N ALA A 67 -8.82 -11.13 28.17
CA ALA A 67 -10.08 -10.36 28.18
C ALA A 67 -10.15 -9.25 29.24
N GLN A 68 -9.48 -9.39 30.40
CA GLN A 68 -9.74 -8.48 31.54
C GLN A 68 -8.70 -7.36 31.75
N ASP A 69 -7.45 -7.50 31.29
CA ASP A 69 -6.37 -6.57 31.68
C ASP A 69 -5.70 -5.78 30.55
N TRP A 70 -6.11 -5.95 29.29
CA TRP A 70 -5.48 -5.22 28.16
C TRP A 70 -5.76 -3.72 28.20
N GLY A 71 -6.89 -3.30 28.75
CA GLY A 71 -7.31 -1.90 28.78
C GLY A 71 -6.74 -1.07 29.93
N THR A 72 -6.20 -1.71 30.98
CA THR A 72 -5.86 -1.02 32.25
C THR A 72 -4.36 -0.84 32.48
N ARG A 73 -3.49 -1.50 31.69
CA ARG A 73 -2.03 -1.51 31.94
C ARG A 73 -1.12 -1.27 30.73
N LEU A 74 -1.65 -1.23 29.51
CA LEU A 74 -0.83 -1.08 28.29
C LEU A 74 -0.70 0.40 27.90
N SER A 75 0.49 0.97 28.06
CA SER A 75 0.82 2.27 27.50
C SER A 75 1.09 2.15 25.99
N GLY A 76 0.95 3.25 25.23
CA GLY A 76 1.36 3.29 23.82
C GLY A 76 2.83 2.90 23.62
N ASN A 77 3.68 3.09 24.64
CA ASN A 77 5.06 2.62 24.67
C ASN A 77 5.16 1.10 24.59
N ASP A 78 4.36 0.40 25.39
CA ASP A 78 4.37 -1.06 25.51
C ASP A 78 3.89 -1.70 24.20
N LEU A 79 2.93 -1.08 23.53
CA LEU A 79 2.50 -1.48 22.18
C LEU A 79 3.60 -1.28 21.14
N VAL A 80 4.37 -0.18 21.18
CA VAL A 80 5.53 -0.01 20.28
C VAL A 80 6.59 -1.07 20.55
N TYR A 81 6.88 -1.39 21.81
CA TYR A 81 7.84 -2.44 22.18
C TYR A 81 7.37 -3.83 21.73
N PHE A 82 6.06 -4.11 21.85
CA PHE A 82 5.46 -5.35 21.37
C PHE A 82 5.55 -5.47 19.83
N ILE A 83 5.28 -4.39 19.09
CA ILE A 83 5.35 -4.36 17.61
C ILE A 83 6.79 -4.46 17.09
N LYS A 84 7.74 -3.75 17.73
CA LYS A 84 9.16 -3.78 17.35
C LYS A 84 9.85 -5.10 17.72
N GLY A 85 9.15 -5.98 18.45
CA GLY A 85 9.62 -7.30 18.87
C GLY A 85 10.35 -7.21 20.20
N SER A 86 9.81 -7.90 21.22
CA SER A 86 10.59 -8.23 22.41
C SER A 86 11.71 -9.21 22.01
N PRO A 87 12.98 -8.99 22.39
CA PRO A 87 14.08 -9.89 22.08
C PRO A 87 13.90 -11.32 22.64
N THR A 88 12.91 -11.53 23.51
CA THR A 88 12.61 -12.81 24.17
C THR A 88 11.66 -13.75 23.41
N ILE A 89 11.00 -13.31 22.33
CA ILE A 89 10.12 -14.18 21.51
C ILE A 89 10.86 -14.63 20.23
N THR A 90 12.06 -15.18 20.40
CA THR A 90 12.91 -15.60 19.29
C THR A 90 13.00 -17.12 19.11
N ASN A 91 12.42 -17.93 19.99
CA ASN A 91 12.50 -19.39 19.89
C ASN A 91 11.13 -20.06 19.90
N VAL A 92 10.42 -19.98 18.76
CA VAL A 92 9.52 -21.07 18.39
C VAL A 92 10.00 -21.60 17.05
N GLU A 93 10.94 -22.55 17.13
CA GLU A 93 11.28 -23.48 16.05
C GLU A 93 10.02 -24.27 15.69
N SER A 94 9.14 -23.66 14.91
CA SER A 94 8.02 -24.33 14.28
C SER A 94 8.20 -24.21 12.79
N TRP A 95 8.12 -25.34 12.09
CA TRP A 95 7.99 -25.41 10.63
C TRP A 95 6.92 -24.43 10.10
N VAL A 96 5.92 -24.10 10.94
CA VAL A 96 4.86 -23.11 10.70
C VAL A 96 5.43 -21.72 10.41
N GLY A 97 6.53 -21.29 11.04
CA GLY A 97 7.17 -20.00 10.76
C GLY A 97 7.72 -19.90 9.34
N SER A 98 8.52 -20.87 8.92
CA SER A 98 9.12 -20.91 7.58
C SER A 98 8.07 -21.10 6.48
N VAL A 99 7.07 -21.98 6.71
CA VAL A 99 5.94 -22.16 5.79
C VAL A 99 5.12 -20.89 5.67
N PHE A 100 4.86 -20.18 6.78
CA PHE A 100 4.15 -18.90 6.74
C PHE A 100 4.93 -17.83 5.99
N ILE A 101 6.25 -17.73 6.16
CA ILE A 101 7.10 -16.80 5.43
C ILE A 101 7.06 -17.09 3.93
N LEU A 102 7.21 -18.36 3.53
CA LEU A 102 7.17 -18.76 2.12
C LEU A 102 5.79 -18.51 1.50
N LEU A 103 4.72 -18.89 2.20
CA LEU A 103 3.34 -18.69 1.74
C LEU A 103 3.00 -17.20 1.63
N SER A 104 3.40 -16.40 2.62
CA SER A 104 3.23 -14.94 2.60
C SER A 104 4.01 -14.30 1.47
N SER A 105 5.23 -14.77 1.21
CA SER A 105 6.06 -14.29 0.09
C SER A 105 5.45 -14.65 -1.26
N GLY A 106 4.93 -15.87 -1.41
CA GLY A 106 4.22 -16.31 -2.59
C GLY A 106 2.94 -15.52 -2.85
N ILE A 107 2.12 -15.29 -1.82
CA ILE A 107 0.91 -14.48 -1.93
C ILE A 107 1.25 -13.01 -2.22
N LEU A 108 2.29 -12.46 -1.57
CA LEU A 108 2.78 -11.12 -1.88
C LEU A 108 3.19 -11.02 -3.35
N PHE A 109 3.93 -12.00 -3.87
CA PHE A 109 4.26 -12.05 -5.29
C PHE A 109 3.00 -12.05 -6.17
N LEU A 110 1.97 -12.84 -5.82
CA LEU A 110 0.69 -12.85 -6.55
C LEU A 110 0.00 -11.49 -6.52
N ILE A 111 -0.04 -10.80 -5.37
CA ILE A 111 -0.60 -9.46 -5.23
C ILE A 111 0.16 -8.46 -6.12
N LEU A 112 1.48 -8.48 -6.08
CA LEU A 112 2.33 -7.58 -6.87
C LEU A 112 2.20 -7.86 -8.38
N ARG A 113 2.05 -9.14 -8.74
CA ARG A 113 1.91 -9.59 -10.12
C ARG A 113 0.52 -9.30 -10.70
N SER A 114 -0.54 -9.54 -9.93
CA SER A 114 -1.92 -9.23 -10.32
C SER A 114 -2.13 -7.72 -10.44
N GLY A 115 -1.57 -6.93 -9.52
CA GLY A 115 -1.58 -5.47 -9.62
C GLY A 115 -0.87 -4.97 -10.89
N TRP A 116 0.19 -5.66 -11.33
CA TRP A 116 0.82 -5.36 -12.61
C TRP A 116 -0.05 -5.76 -13.82
N ARG A 117 -0.69 -6.93 -13.78
CA ARG A 117 -1.61 -7.37 -14.84
C ARG A 117 -2.75 -6.38 -15.03
N LEU A 118 -3.31 -5.88 -13.92
CA LEU A 118 -4.34 -4.85 -13.94
C LEU A 118 -3.88 -3.59 -14.68
N GLN A 119 -2.69 -3.07 -14.36
CA GLN A 119 -2.18 -1.85 -15.01
C GLN A 119 -1.85 -2.05 -16.49
N ALA A 120 -1.33 -3.20 -16.87
CA ALA A 120 -1.07 -3.52 -18.27
C ALA A 120 -2.38 -3.66 -19.06
N HIS A 121 -3.39 -4.32 -18.47
CA HIS A 121 -4.73 -4.45 -19.04
C HIS A 121 -5.38 -3.08 -19.28
N MET A 122 -5.22 -2.14 -18.34
CA MET A 122 -5.69 -0.76 -18.48
C MET A 122 -5.09 -0.01 -19.67
N LEU A 123 -3.90 -0.40 -20.11
CA LEU A 123 -3.22 0.15 -21.27
C LEU A 123 -3.48 -0.66 -22.54
N GLY A 124 -4.31 -1.70 -22.48
CA GLY A 124 -4.53 -2.62 -23.59
C GLY A 124 -3.29 -3.44 -23.96
N GLN A 125 -2.31 -3.56 -23.05
CA GLN A 125 -1.04 -4.24 -23.32
C GLN A 125 -0.89 -5.54 -22.55
N SER A 126 -0.09 -6.45 -23.11
CA SER A 126 0.31 -7.68 -22.43
C SER A 126 1.19 -7.40 -21.20
N ALA A 127 0.87 -8.03 -20.07
CA ALA A 127 1.61 -7.87 -18.82
C ALA A 127 2.95 -8.63 -18.84
N ARG A 128 3.94 -8.13 -19.60
CA ARG A 128 5.27 -8.74 -19.73
C ARG A 128 6.05 -8.68 -18.41
N PHE A 129 6.91 -9.67 -18.15
CA PHE A 129 7.73 -9.72 -16.93
C PHE A 129 8.89 -8.70 -16.96
N SER A 130 9.44 -8.42 -18.14
CA SER A 130 10.60 -7.54 -18.32
C SER A 130 10.35 -6.09 -17.81
N PRO A 131 9.27 -5.38 -18.17
CA PRO A 131 8.99 -4.06 -17.59
C PRO A 131 8.75 -4.09 -16.08
N TRP A 132 8.18 -5.19 -15.55
CA TRP A 132 7.89 -5.35 -14.13
C TRP A 132 9.17 -5.40 -13.28
N ILE A 133 10.12 -6.27 -13.67
CA ILE A 133 11.38 -6.43 -12.94
C ILE A 133 12.34 -5.26 -13.18
N LYS A 134 12.40 -4.71 -14.40
CA LYS A 134 13.24 -3.54 -14.69
C LYS A 134 12.75 -2.30 -13.94
N GLY A 135 11.44 -2.08 -13.91
CA GLY A 135 10.84 -0.99 -13.13
C GLY A 135 11.11 -1.11 -11.64
N LEU A 136 11.26 -2.33 -11.10
CA LEU A 136 11.63 -2.54 -9.70
C LEU A 136 13.07 -2.05 -9.46
N GLY A 137 14.01 -2.43 -10.33
CA GLY A 137 15.39 -1.94 -10.28
C GLY A 137 15.46 -0.42 -10.36
N ASP A 138 14.67 0.19 -11.26
CA ASP A 138 14.61 1.65 -11.40
C ASP A 138 14.11 2.30 -10.11
N ALA A 139 13.02 1.82 -9.53
CA ALA A 139 12.46 2.35 -8.29
C ALA A 139 13.38 2.19 -7.08
N LEU A 140 14.23 1.16 -7.06
CA LEU A 140 15.29 1.04 -6.06
C LEU A 140 16.33 2.16 -6.22
N ILE A 141 16.76 2.46 -7.45
CA ILE A 141 17.77 3.47 -7.72
C ILE A 141 17.26 4.89 -7.38
N ILE A 142 16.07 5.26 -7.87
CA ILE A 142 15.59 6.65 -7.78
C ILE A 142 14.61 6.90 -6.61
N GLY A 143 14.05 5.84 -6.03
CA GLY A 143 13.01 5.93 -5.00
C GLY A 143 13.43 5.46 -3.62
N PHE A 144 14.10 4.31 -3.53
CA PHE A 144 14.39 3.65 -2.24
C PHE A 144 15.39 4.41 -1.38
N LEU A 145 16.46 4.95 -1.98
CA LEU A 145 17.47 5.68 -1.21
C LEU A 145 16.90 6.97 -0.58
N PRO A 146 16.18 7.84 -1.32
CA PRO A 146 15.52 9.00 -0.72
C PRO A 146 14.47 8.64 0.34
N THR A 147 13.68 7.58 0.13
CA THR A 147 12.61 7.21 1.08
C THR A 147 13.14 6.60 2.35
N ILE A 148 14.24 5.84 2.32
CA ILE A 148 14.90 5.35 3.55
C ILE A 148 15.45 6.52 4.35
N LEU A 149 16.19 7.42 3.70
CA LEU A 149 16.79 8.57 4.40
C LEU A 149 15.70 9.44 5.05
N LEU A 150 14.62 9.71 4.32
CA LEU A 150 13.48 10.44 4.84
C LEU A 150 12.79 9.68 5.99
N GLY A 151 12.57 8.38 5.83
CA GLY A 151 11.97 7.54 6.86
C GLY A 151 12.80 7.46 8.13
N TRP A 152 14.12 7.38 8.01
CA TRP A 152 15.06 7.41 9.12
C TRP A 152 15.00 8.76 9.85
N LEU A 153 15.05 9.88 9.13
CA LEU A 153 14.96 11.22 9.71
C LEU A 153 13.62 11.44 10.44
N LEU A 154 12.51 11.07 9.82
CA LEU A 154 11.17 11.22 10.41
C LEU A 154 10.98 10.29 11.61
N SER A 155 11.56 9.09 11.60
CA SER A 155 11.54 8.19 12.76
C SER A 155 12.35 8.78 13.92
N TRP A 156 13.54 9.30 13.64
CA TRP A 156 14.40 9.94 14.65
C TRP A 156 13.74 11.16 15.31
N LEU A 157 13.10 12.03 14.51
CA LEU A 157 12.35 13.18 15.02
C LEU A 157 11.19 12.76 15.94
N THR A 158 10.50 11.68 15.58
CA THR A 158 9.33 11.19 16.33
C THR A 158 9.74 10.49 17.61
N ASP A 159 10.82 9.70 17.56
CA ASP A 159 11.42 9.11 18.74
C ASP A 159 11.89 10.21 19.70
N SER A 160 12.42 11.33 19.19
CA SER A 160 12.79 12.50 19.99
C SER A 160 11.58 13.16 20.67
N LEU A 161 10.43 13.28 19.98
CA LEU A 161 9.18 13.81 20.54
C LEU A 161 8.60 12.90 21.63
N ARG A 162 8.80 11.58 21.54
CA ARG A 162 8.37 10.60 22.55
C ARG A 162 9.07 10.82 23.90
N TRP A 163 10.31 11.31 23.90
CA TRP A 163 11.07 11.61 25.14
C TRP A 163 10.59 12.86 25.88
N ILE A 164 9.76 13.71 25.24
CA ILE A 164 9.20 14.93 25.86
C ILE A 164 8.03 14.60 26.81
N GLY A 165 7.54 13.35 26.81
CA GLY A 165 6.88 12.74 27.97
C GLY A 165 5.39 13.02 28.18
N SER A 166 4.72 13.81 27.33
CA SER A 166 3.27 14.02 27.47
C SER A 166 2.47 12.86 26.88
N LEU A 167 1.40 12.44 27.57
CA LEU A 167 0.51 11.33 27.14
C LEU A 167 0.02 11.50 25.68
N PRO A 168 -0.39 12.69 25.20
CA PRO A 168 -0.81 12.88 23.81
C PRO A 168 0.33 12.67 22.81
N MET A 169 1.56 13.09 23.14
CA MET A 169 2.73 12.90 22.27
C MET A 169 3.12 11.44 22.16
N MET A 170 2.92 10.63 23.20
CA MET A 170 3.14 9.18 23.15
C MET A 170 2.16 8.48 22.19
N TRP A 171 0.88 8.87 22.20
CA TRP A 171 -0.12 8.34 21.27
C TRP A 171 0.13 8.80 19.82
N ALA A 172 0.51 10.06 19.63
CA ALA A 172 0.90 10.56 18.31
C ALA A 172 2.12 9.81 17.76
N ALA A 173 3.14 9.56 18.59
CA ALA A 173 4.31 8.77 18.22
C ALA A 173 3.92 7.33 17.86
N PHE A 174 3.05 6.67 18.64
CA PHE A 174 2.56 5.33 18.33
C PHE A 174 1.86 5.27 16.96
N VAL A 175 0.90 6.16 16.72
CA VAL A 175 0.19 6.24 15.42
C VAL A 175 1.18 6.48 14.28
N TRP A 176 2.17 7.35 14.50
CA TRP A 176 3.20 7.64 13.52
C TRP A 176 4.10 6.43 13.21
N THR A 177 4.45 5.61 14.20
CA THR A 177 5.24 4.37 13.97
C THR A 177 4.54 3.37 13.03
N ILE A 178 3.21 3.44 12.92
CA ILE A 178 2.41 2.61 12.00
C ILE A 178 2.23 3.32 10.66
N LEU A 179 1.81 4.59 10.69
CA LEU A 179 1.49 5.34 9.47
C LEU A 179 2.70 5.61 8.60
N LEU A 180 3.86 5.96 9.18
CA LEU A 180 5.03 6.36 8.41
C LEU A 180 5.56 5.21 7.52
N PRO A 181 5.85 3.99 8.03
CA PRO A 181 6.30 2.89 7.17
C PRO A 181 5.28 2.51 6.09
N MET A 182 3.99 2.53 6.42
CA MET A 182 2.93 2.23 5.45
C MET A 182 2.82 3.29 4.35
N ALA A 183 2.94 4.58 4.71
CA ALA A 183 2.91 5.68 3.74
C ALA A 183 4.15 5.65 2.83
N LEU A 184 5.34 5.39 3.39
CA LEU A 184 6.57 5.23 2.61
C LEU A 184 6.49 4.02 1.67
N THR A 185 5.93 2.91 2.15
CA THR A 185 5.71 1.71 1.31
C THR A 185 4.74 2.04 0.17
N SER A 186 3.63 2.73 0.45
CA SER A 186 2.70 3.17 -0.59
C SER A 186 3.35 4.10 -1.61
N PHE A 187 4.17 5.05 -1.15
CA PHE A 187 4.91 5.96 -2.03
C PHE A 187 5.92 5.20 -2.92
N TRP A 188 6.67 4.25 -2.35
CA TRP A 188 7.59 3.41 -3.10
C TRP A 188 6.86 2.52 -4.13
N MET A 189 5.70 1.99 -3.76
CA MET A 189 4.83 1.25 -4.68
C MET A 189 4.34 2.12 -5.83
N MET A 190 4.04 3.41 -5.59
CA MET A 190 3.73 4.37 -6.66
C MET A 190 4.94 4.62 -7.56
N GLN A 191 6.14 4.77 -7.00
CA GLN A 191 7.38 4.92 -7.78
C GLN A 191 7.63 3.72 -8.69
N TRP A 192 7.55 2.51 -8.14
CA TRP A 192 7.68 1.29 -8.93
C TRP A 192 6.62 1.20 -10.02
N SER A 193 5.37 1.51 -9.67
CA SER A 193 4.26 1.58 -10.61
C SER A 193 4.54 2.55 -11.77
N ILE A 194 5.05 3.75 -11.49
CA ILE A 194 5.39 4.74 -12.51
C ILE A 194 6.48 4.20 -13.46
N CYS A 195 7.55 3.64 -12.91
CA CYS A 195 8.66 3.12 -13.72
C CYS A 195 8.22 1.98 -14.65
N ARG A 196 7.43 1.02 -14.15
CA ARG A 196 6.97 -0.11 -14.97
C ARG A 196 5.93 0.28 -16.01
N VAL A 197 5.03 1.22 -15.68
CA VAL A 197 4.01 1.73 -16.62
C VAL A 197 4.67 2.54 -17.74
N GLN A 198 5.63 3.41 -17.42
CA GLN A 198 6.32 4.19 -18.43
C GLN A 198 7.05 3.29 -19.45
N ARG A 199 7.60 2.16 -19.01
CA ARG A 199 8.23 1.17 -19.90
C ARG A 199 7.26 0.45 -20.84
N LEU A 200 5.96 0.47 -20.57
CA LEU A 200 4.94 -0.03 -21.50
C LEU A 200 4.47 1.04 -22.48
N LEU A 201 4.37 2.29 -22.02
CA LEU A 201 3.90 3.40 -22.84
C LEU A 201 4.89 3.75 -23.96
N GLU A 202 6.19 3.70 -23.68
CA GLU A 202 7.23 4.03 -24.65
C GLU A 202 8.34 2.96 -24.71
N PRO A 203 8.81 2.58 -25.91
CA PRO A 203 10.10 1.91 -26.03
C PRO A 203 11.20 2.87 -25.56
N VAL A 204 11.97 2.45 -24.57
CA VAL A 204 13.04 3.25 -23.95
C VAL A 204 14.09 3.61 -25.01
N THR A 205 14.18 4.89 -25.40
CA THR A 205 15.22 5.38 -26.33
C THR A 205 16.58 5.51 -25.63
N SER A 206 16.58 5.88 -24.34
CA SER A 206 17.77 6.01 -23.50
C SER A 206 17.42 5.72 -22.03
N TYR A 207 18.22 4.88 -21.36
CA TYR A 207 17.97 4.51 -19.96
C TYR A 207 18.00 5.71 -19.01
N LYS A 208 18.90 6.66 -19.27
CA LYS A 208 19.06 7.89 -18.51
C LYS A 208 17.82 8.76 -18.57
N ASP A 209 17.22 8.86 -19.76
CA ASP A 209 16.03 9.69 -19.97
C ASP A 209 14.79 9.05 -19.34
N HIS A 210 14.71 7.72 -19.34
CA HIS A 210 13.69 6.99 -18.58
C HIS A 210 13.76 7.28 -17.07
N LEU A 211 14.94 7.17 -16.46
CA LEU A 211 15.11 7.45 -15.03
C LEU A 211 14.80 8.91 -14.70
N ARG A 212 15.29 9.86 -15.50
CA ARG A 212 15.00 11.29 -15.35
C ARG A 212 13.51 11.58 -15.42
N PHE A 213 12.82 11.01 -16.39
CA PHE A 213 11.38 11.15 -16.54
C PHE A 213 10.63 10.62 -15.32
N CYS A 214 10.93 9.39 -14.89
CA CYS A 214 10.24 8.77 -13.75
C CYS A 214 10.49 9.54 -12.45
N PHE A 215 11.72 10.01 -12.24
CA PHE A 215 12.07 10.87 -11.11
C PHE A 215 11.29 12.18 -11.19
N TYR A 216 11.35 12.88 -12.32
CA TYR A 216 10.66 14.15 -12.51
C TYR A 216 9.14 14.04 -12.30
N MET A 217 8.50 12.99 -12.79
CA MET A 217 7.05 12.78 -12.65
C MET A 217 6.58 12.63 -11.21
N ILE A 218 7.43 12.05 -10.34
CA ILE A 218 7.16 11.99 -8.91
C ILE A 218 7.46 13.31 -8.23
N TRP A 219 8.67 13.84 -8.43
CA TRP A 219 9.13 14.99 -7.65
C TRP A 219 8.41 16.29 -8.02
N LYS A 220 8.03 16.48 -9.28
CA LYS A 220 7.18 17.61 -9.70
C LYS A 220 5.81 17.59 -9.00
N ASN A 221 5.29 16.39 -8.72
CA ASN A 221 3.96 16.20 -8.14
C ASN A 221 4.03 15.66 -6.70
N ILE A 222 5.13 15.89 -5.99
CA ILE A 222 5.40 15.18 -4.73
C ILE A 222 4.32 15.43 -3.68
N GLY A 223 3.81 16.66 -3.56
CA GLY A 223 2.71 16.98 -2.65
C GLY A 223 1.43 16.19 -2.97
N SER A 224 1.12 16.00 -4.25
CA SER A 224 -0.04 15.20 -4.68
C SER A 224 0.15 13.72 -4.40
N TRP A 225 1.32 13.16 -4.72
CA TRP A 225 1.61 11.75 -4.45
C TRP A 225 1.69 11.43 -2.97
N LEU A 226 2.33 12.30 -2.19
CA LEU A 226 2.44 12.14 -0.74
C LEU A 226 1.07 12.25 -0.05
N SER A 227 0.26 13.24 -0.41
CA SER A 227 -1.11 13.36 0.14
C SER A 227 -1.98 12.15 -0.21
N LEU A 228 -1.88 11.61 -1.43
CA LEU A 228 -2.55 10.36 -1.82
C LEU A 228 -2.05 9.15 -1.02
N ALA A 229 -0.74 9.02 -0.81
CA ALA A 229 -0.14 7.94 -0.03
C ALA A 229 -0.56 8.01 1.45
N ILE A 230 -0.57 9.21 2.04
CA ILE A 230 -1.01 9.42 3.44
C ILE A 230 -2.50 9.15 3.58
N MET A 231 -3.34 9.75 2.73
CA MET A 231 -4.80 9.60 2.82
C MET A 231 -5.24 8.15 2.61
N SER A 232 -4.67 7.47 1.61
CA SER A 232 -4.96 6.04 1.40
C SER A 232 -4.47 5.17 2.55
N THR A 233 -3.35 5.52 3.20
CA THR A 233 -2.85 4.80 4.37
C THR A 233 -3.72 5.02 5.59
N ALA A 234 -4.08 6.28 5.88
CA ALA A 234 -4.98 6.63 6.97
C ALA A 234 -6.34 5.93 6.82
N LEU A 235 -6.91 5.91 5.61
CA LEU A 235 -8.18 5.23 5.36
C LEU A 235 -8.07 3.71 5.58
N ARG A 236 -7.01 3.07 5.11
CA ARG A 236 -6.78 1.62 5.34
C ARG A 236 -6.61 1.29 6.81
N VAL A 237 -5.85 2.10 7.54
CA VAL A 237 -5.67 1.94 9.00
C VAL A 237 -6.99 2.16 9.73
N ALA A 238 -7.76 3.18 9.37
CA ALA A 238 -9.07 3.46 9.97
C ALA A 238 -10.06 2.30 9.74
N LEU A 239 -10.10 1.73 8.53
CA LEU A 239 -10.94 0.57 8.22
C LEU A 239 -10.53 -0.66 9.03
N SER A 240 -9.23 -0.99 9.07
CA SER A 240 -8.72 -2.13 9.82
C SER A 240 -8.89 -1.98 11.34
N TYR A 241 -8.65 -0.77 11.87
CA TYR A 241 -8.86 -0.48 13.28
C TYR A 241 -10.34 -0.50 13.64
N GLY A 242 -11.20 0.10 12.80
CA GLY A 242 -12.65 0.07 12.98
C GLY A 242 -13.19 -1.36 13.02
N ALA A 243 -12.72 -2.24 12.12
CA ALA A 243 -13.07 -3.65 12.12
C ALA A 243 -12.66 -4.36 13.41
N LEU A 244 -11.43 -4.11 13.88
CA LEU A 244 -10.91 -4.69 15.11
C LEU A 244 -11.66 -4.19 16.35
N TRP A 245 -11.96 -2.88 16.39
CA TRP A 245 -12.74 -2.27 17.47
C TRP A 245 -14.16 -2.81 17.52
N MET A 246 -14.83 -2.95 16.36
CA MET A 246 -16.15 -3.57 16.28
C MET A 246 -16.09 -5.03 16.73
N ALA A 247 -15.10 -5.81 16.29
CA ALA A 247 -14.91 -7.19 16.73
C ALA A 247 -14.72 -7.29 18.25
N TRP A 248 -13.96 -6.37 18.84
CA TRP A 248 -13.75 -6.30 20.27
C TRP A 248 -15.04 -5.97 21.03
N ARG A 249 -15.81 -4.98 20.57
CA ARG A 249 -17.09 -4.59 21.20
C ARG A 249 -18.17 -5.64 21.04
N TRP A 250 -18.15 -6.40 19.94
CA TRP A 250 -19.13 -7.44 19.65
C TRP A 250 -18.96 -8.69 20.52
N GLY A 251 -17.75 -8.94 21.02
CA GLY A 251 -17.44 -10.06 21.90
C GLY A 251 -17.43 -11.42 21.17
N ALA A 252 -16.29 -12.10 21.14
CA ALA A 252 -16.11 -13.36 20.41
C ALA A 252 -16.63 -14.61 21.16
N GLY A 253 -17.70 -14.48 21.94
CA GLY A 253 -18.19 -15.56 22.81
C GLY A 253 -19.03 -16.65 22.11
N THR A 254 -19.45 -16.43 20.86
CA THR A 254 -20.28 -17.38 20.11
C THR A 254 -19.75 -17.62 18.70
N SER A 255 -20.04 -18.80 18.12
CA SER A 255 -19.66 -19.13 16.74
C SER A 255 -20.25 -18.15 15.70
N ALA A 256 -21.45 -17.61 15.97
CA ALA A 256 -22.06 -16.58 15.13
C ALA A 256 -21.29 -15.25 15.19
N ALA A 257 -20.82 -14.84 16.38
CA ALA A 257 -19.97 -13.66 16.55
C ALA A 257 -18.59 -13.83 15.88
N LEU A 258 -18.02 -15.03 15.93
CA LEU A 258 -16.78 -15.32 15.18
C LEU A 258 -17.00 -15.20 13.67
N GLY A 259 -18.12 -15.75 13.16
CA GLY A 259 -18.49 -15.66 11.74
C GLY A 259 -18.65 -14.21 11.27
N SER A 260 -19.33 -13.36 12.04
CA SER A 260 -19.51 -11.95 11.69
C SER A 260 -18.19 -11.18 11.69
N VAL A 261 -17.29 -11.44 12.63
CA VAL A 261 -15.95 -10.82 12.67
C VAL A 261 -15.12 -11.20 11.44
N ILE A 262 -15.15 -12.47 11.02
CA ILE A 262 -14.46 -12.92 9.80
C ILE A 262 -15.03 -12.20 8.58
N LEU A 263 -16.37 -12.12 8.46
CA LEU A 263 -17.02 -11.42 7.34
C LEU A 263 -16.65 -9.93 7.30
N ILE A 264 -16.62 -9.24 8.44
CA ILE A 264 -16.19 -7.84 8.53
C ILE A 264 -14.74 -7.70 8.07
N GLN A 265 -13.83 -8.58 8.50
CA GLN A 265 -12.42 -8.54 8.09
C GLN A 265 -12.23 -8.82 6.60
N VAL A 266 -13.01 -9.74 6.03
CA VAL A 266 -13.04 -9.96 4.57
C VAL A 266 -13.53 -8.70 3.85
N GLY A 267 -14.62 -8.09 4.31
CA GLY A 267 -15.14 -6.84 3.75
C GLY A 267 -14.12 -5.70 3.79
N VAL A 268 -13.47 -5.50 4.94
CA VAL A 268 -12.40 -4.51 5.10
C VAL A 268 -11.20 -4.80 4.21
N THR A 269 -10.85 -6.08 4.02
CA THR A 269 -9.79 -6.48 3.09
C THR A 269 -10.14 -6.12 1.66
N ILE A 270 -11.38 -6.37 1.22
CA ILE A 270 -11.86 -6.01 -0.11
C ILE A 270 -11.81 -4.49 -0.31
N LEU A 271 -12.24 -3.70 0.68
CA LEU A 271 -12.15 -2.24 0.63
C LEU A 271 -10.71 -1.75 0.57
N ASN A 272 -9.81 -2.33 1.39
CA ASN A 272 -8.38 -2.01 1.37
C ASN A 272 -7.74 -2.34 0.02
N ALA A 273 -8.08 -3.48 -0.57
CA ALA A 273 -7.67 -3.85 -1.93
C ALA A 273 -8.20 -2.83 -2.95
N GLY A 274 -9.46 -2.41 -2.83
CA GLY A 274 -10.06 -1.37 -3.68
C GLY A 274 -9.33 -0.02 -3.59
N ILE A 275 -8.90 0.39 -2.39
CA ILE A 275 -8.09 1.61 -2.20
C ILE A 275 -6.75 1.49 -2.93
N LEU A 276 -6.04 0.37 -2.78
CA LEU A 276 -4.74 0.15 -3.45
C LEU A 276 -4.88 0.04 -4.96
N ARG A 277 -5.94 -0.63 -5.44
CA ARG A 277 -6.33 -0.67 -6.85
C ARG A 277 -6.51 0.75 -7.39
N CYS A 278 -7.26 1.59 -6.68
CA CYS A 278 -7.48 2.99 -7.07
C CYS A 278 -6.15 3.75 -7.23
N LEU A 279 -5.19 3.57 -6.32
CA LEU A 279 -3.86 4.18 -6.44
C LEU A 279 -3.09 3.69 -7.68
N LEU A 280 -3.12 2.39 -7.95
CA LEU A 280 -2.46 1.80 -9.13
C LEU A 280 -3.07 2.30 -10.44
N VAL A 281 -4.40 2.38 -10.51
CA VAL A 281 -5.13 2.89 -11.68
C VAL A 281 -4.90 4.39 -11.86
N ASN A 282 -4.80 5.14 -10.76
CA ASN A 282 -4.50 6.57 -10.81
C ASN A 282 -3.14 6.83 -11.49
N VAL A 283 -2.11 6.06 -11.14
CA VAL A 283 -0.81 6.14 -11.81
C VAL A 283 -0.93 5.92 -13.33
N VAL A 284 -1.72 4.94 -13.76
CA VAL A 284 -1.92 4.66 -15.19
C VAL A 284 -2.58 5.86 -15.87
N HIS A 285 -3.69 6.36 -15.34
CA HIS A 285 -4.38 7.51 -15.93
C HIS A 285 -3.52 8.78 -15.97
N PHE A 286 -2.79 9.06 -14.89
CA PHE A 286 -1.85 10.17 -14.85
C PHE A 286 -0.79 10.06 -15.94
N LEU A 287 -0.10 8.91 -16.06
CA LEU A 287 0.95 8.72 -17.06
C LEU A 287 0.43 8.72 -18.49
N SER A 288 -0.72 8.10 -18.74
CA SER A 288 -1.37 8.15 -20.05
C SER A 288 -1.66 9.59 -20.48
N ASN A 289 -2.13 10.44 -19.56
CA ASN A 289 -2.36 11.86 -19.84
C ASN A 289 -1.05 12.62 -20.13
N GLN A 290 -0.01 12.40 -19.32
CA GLN A 290 1.29 13.04 -19.55
C GLN A 290 1.88 12.65 -20.91
N HIS A 291 1.80 11.37 -21.28
CA HIS A 291 2.27 10.89 -22.58
C HIS A 291 1.45 11.48 -23.74
N PHE A 292 0.12 11.54 -23.62
CA PHE A 292 -0.75 12.16 -24.62
C PHE A 292 -0.40 13.64 -24.85
N VAL A 293 -0.21 14.41 -23.78
CA VAL A 293 0.16 15.83 -23.87
C VAL A 293 1.54 16.00 -24.53
N LEU A 294 2.54 15.21 -24.13
CA LEU A 294 3.89 15.29 -24.71
C LEU A 294 3.89 14.98 -26.21
N LYS A 295 3.19 13.92 -26.62
CA LYS A 295 3.06 13.53 -28.02
C LYS A 295 2.36 14.62 -28.85
N THR A 296 1.29 15.19 -28.31
CA THR A 296 0.54 16.28 -28.97
C THR A 296 1.41 17.51 -29.18
N VAL A 297 2.20 17.90 -28.16
CA VAL A 297 3.14 19.02 -28.26
C VAL A 297 4.23 18.75 -29.29
N GLU A 298 4.75 17.51 -29.37
CA GLU A 298 5.74 17.13 -30.37
C GLU A 298 5.18 17.17 -31.79
N ASP A 299 3.98 16.62 -32.00
CA ASP A 299 3.28 16.65 -33.30
C ASP A 299 2.99 18.08 -33.76
N LEU A 300 2.60 18.97 -32.84
CA LEU A 300 2.40 20.40 -33.14
C LEU A 300 3.71 21.08 -33.56
N LYS A 301 4.82 20.81 -32.85
CA LYS A 301 6.14 21.37 -33.21
C LYS A 301 6.57 20.94 -34.61
N ARG A 302 6.29 19.69 -35.01
CA ARG A 302 6.61 19.17 -36.34
C ARG A 302 5.76 19.74 -37.47
N ARG A 303 4.60 20.34 -37.16
CA ARG A 303 3.71 20.96 -38.16
C ARG A 303 3.95 22.46 -38.33
N VAL A 304 4.57 23.10 -37.35
CA VAL A 304 4.85 24.55 -37.34
C VAL A 304 6.27 24.85 -37.85
N LEU A 305 7.18 23.88 -37.78
CA LEU A 305 8.51 23.92 -38.39
C LEU A 305 8.50 23.22 -39.75
#